data_AF-A0A1Z4JNU9-F1
#
_entry.id   AF-A0A1Z4JNU9-F1
#
_cell.length_a   1.000
_cell.length_b   1.000
_cell.length_c   1.000
_cell.angle_alpha   90.00
_cell.angle_beta   90.00
_cell.angle_gamma   90.00
#
_symmetry.space_group_name_H-M   'P 1'
#
loop_
_entity.id
_entity.type
_entity.pdbx_description
1 polymer ?
#
loop_
_entity_poly.entity_id
_entity_poly.type
_entity_poly.pdbx_seq_one_letter_code
_entity_poly.pdbx_strand_id
1 'polypeptide(L)'
;MRKIGVILSGILLMAAPAQAIPGQTLDEAAVWMKSNSTVRPNQNEKFLVRRINSSAQQFTFHASLNPPGQLARFAPGRRIIRSETLSLFDMRNGVTLARLRESVRSIYGFEIARDFEQAKIVKSYPTDSRIQEAVQKQNPQIAALQGELRQGEQFAYWLEIAQTDVGKAYSGQLTVFLLDDLEKLRSELANR
;
A
#
# COMPACT_ATOMS: atom_id res chain seq x y z
N MET A 1 -15.46 33.93 52.79
CA MET A 1 -15.17 34.19 51.35
C MET A 1 -13.68 34.04 51.10
N ARG A 2 -13.25 33.04 50.32
CA ARG A 2 -12.21 33.07 49.26
C ARG A 2 -11.69 31.65 49.00
N LYS A 3 -11.91 31.20 47.77
CA LYS A 3 -11.55 29.89 47.22
C LYS A 3 -10.05 29.91 46.86
N ILE A 4 -9.32 28.87 47.25
CA ILE A 4 -7.94 28.61 46.79
C ILE A 4 -8.05 27.93 45.43
N GLY A 5 -7.48 28.57 44.40
CA GLY A 5 -7.52 28.10 43.02
C GLY A 5 -6.53 26.97 42.78
N VAL A 6 -7.02 25.88 42.20
CA VAL A 6 -6.21 24.84 41.56
C VAL A 6 -5.92 25.31 40.15
N ILE A 7 -4.65 25.44 39.78
CA ILE A 7 -4.23 25.55 38.38
C ILE A 7 -3.56 24.23 38.01
N LEU A 8 -4.35 23.33 37.43
CA LEU A 8 -3.85 22.15 36.76
C LEU A 8 -3.51 22.59 35.32
N SER A 9 -2.24 22.89 35.06
CA SER A 9 -1.75 23.13 33.70
C SER A 9 -1.71 21.80 32.94
N GLY A 10 -2.79 21.51 32.20
CA GLY A 10 -2.82 20.43 31.23
C GLY A 10 -2.07 20.82 29.97
N ILE A 11 -0.92 20.19 29.71
CA ILE A 11 -0.27 20.22 28.41
C ILE A 11 -1.12 19.37 27.46
N LEU A 12 -1.88 20.04 26.59
CA LEU A 12 -2.50 19.42 25.43
C LEU A 12 -1.40 19.05 24.43
N LEU A 13 -0.95 17.80 24.48
CA LEU A 13 -0.26 17.14 23.37
C LEU A 13 -1.26 16.99 22.21
N MET A 14 -1.36 18.02 21.37
CA MET A 14 -1.95 17.90 20.05
C MET A 14 -0.96 17.11 19.17
N ALA A 15 -1.00 15.77 19.28
CA ALA A 15 -0.47 14.92 18.24
C ALA A 15 -1.35 15.15 17.01
N ALA A 16 -0.85 15.90 16.03
CA ALA A 16 -1.51 15.96 14.72
C ALA A 16 -1.67 14.51 14.23
N PRO A 17 -2.87 14.07 13.81
CA PRO A 17 -3.04 12.74 13.26
C PRO A 17 -2.07 12.60 12.10
N ALA A 18 -1.35 11.47 12.06
CA ALA A 18 -0.49 11.12 10.94
C ALA A 18 -1.37 10.94 9.70
N GLN A 19 -1.60 12.04 8.99
CA GLN A 19 -2.43 12.09 7.79
C GLN A 19 -1.79 11.18 6.75
N ALA A 20 -2.52 10.19 6.26
CA ALA A 20 -1.99 9.19 5.33
C ALA A 20 -1.67 9.78 3.95
N ILE A 21 -0.82 9.10 3.20
CA ILE A 21 -0.33 9.53 1.88
C ILE A 21 -0.74 8.41 0.91
N PRO A 22 -1.59 8.64 -0.11
CA PRO A 22 -1.43 9.56 -1.25
C PRO A 22 -2.11 10.94 -1.16
N GLY A 23 -1.73 11.86 -2.07
CA GLY A 23 -2.34 13.19 -2.23
C GLY A 23 -1.55 14.34 -1.62
N GLN A 24 -0.58 14.03 -0.76
CA GLN A 24 0.30 15.01 -0.11
C GLN A 24 1.44 15.46 -1.02
N THR A 25 2.00 16.63 -0.74
CA THR A 25 3.24 17.11 -1.34
C THR A 25 4.45 16.28 -0.89
N LEU A 26 5.57 16.40 -1.61
CA LEU A 26 6.83 15.75 -1.20
C LEU A 26 7.27 16.13 0.22
N ASP A 27 7.10 17.39 0.62
CA ASP A 27 7.58 17.85 1.93
C ASP A 27 6.72 17.31 3.06
N GLU A 28 5.39 17.34 2.92
CA GLU A 28 4.45 16.72 3.86
C GLU A 28 4.71 15.21 3.97
N ALA A 29 4.89 14.55 2.82
CA ALA A 29 5.20 13.12 2.78
C ALA A 29 6.52 12.81 3.50
N ALA A 30 7.56 13.61 3.30
CA ALA A 30 8.85 13.44 3.97
C ALA A 30 8.74 13.63 5.49
N VAL A 31 7.92 14.59 5.95
CA VAL A 31 7.66 14.81 7.39
C VAL A 31 6.92 13.62 7.98
N TRP A 32 5.84 13.17 7.34
CA TRP A 32 5.07 12.01 7.79
C TRP A 32 5.94 10.76 7.87
N MET A 33 6.72 10.45 6.81
CA MET A 33 7.59 9.27 6.79
C MET A 33 8.61 9.31 7.94
N LYS A 34 9.21 10.47 8.24
CA LYS A 34 10.14 10.61 9.38
C LYS A 34 9.49 10.33 10.73
N SER A 35 8.19 10.60 10.87
CA SER A 35 7.41 10.36 12.08
C SER A 35 6.86 8.93 12.19
N ASN A 36 6.79 8.20 11.06
CA ASN A 36 6.24 6.86 11.00
C ASN A 36 7.32 5.80 11.26
N SER A 37 7.23 5.08 12.38
CA SER A 37 8.24 4.08 12.77
C SER A 37 8.40 2.92 11.77
N THR A 38 7.35 2.58 11.00
CA THR A 38 7.38 1.47 10.05
C THR A 38 8.12 1.87 8.76
N VAL A 39 7.93 3.10 8.29
CA VAL A 39 8.48 3.59 7.00
C VAL A 39 9.44 4.76 7.17
N ARG A 40 10.06 4.89 8.35
CA ARG A 40 11.05 5.93 8.64
C ARG A 40 12.29 5.77 7.77
N PRO A 41 12.70 6.73 6.95
CA PRO A 41 13.91 6.59 6.14
C PRO A 41 15.19 6.55 6.98
N ASN A 42 16.16 5.72 6.60
CA ASN A 42 17.55 5.83 7.04
C ASN A 42 18.26 7.04 6.40
N GLN A 43 19.50 7.33 6.80
CA GLN A 43 20.27 8.50 6.32
C GLN A 43 20.38 8.60 4.79
N ASN A 44 20.43 7.46 4.09
CA ASN A 44 20.56 7.37 2.63
C ASN A 44 19.23 7.07 1.92
N GLU A 45 18.12 7.03 2.67
CA GLU A 45 16.78 6.78 2.17
C GLU A 45 15.97 8.07 2.16
N LYS A 46 14.98 8.14 1.27
CA LYS A 46 13.98 9.20 1.25
C LYS A 46 12.60 8.56 1.08
N PHE A 47 12.06 8.60 -0.14
CA PHE A 47 10.76 8.02 -0.46
C PHE A 47 10.81 6.52 -0.76
N LEU A 48 12.00 5.91 -0.76
CA LEU A 48 12.19 4.47 -0.84
C LEU A 48 12.85 4.00 0.46
N VAL A 49 12.18 3.10 1.15
CA VAL A 49 12.61 2.52 2.42
C VAL A 49 12.71 1.02 2.26
N ARG A 50 13.86 0.45 2.60
CA ARG A 50 14.12 -0.99 2.52
C ARG A 50 14.56 -1.52 3.86
N ARG A 51 13.98 -2.65 4.25
CA ARG A 51 14.37 -3.42 5.43
C ARG A 51 14.66 -4.85 5.01
N ILE A 52 15.87 -5.30 5.30
CA ILE A 52 16.33 -6.65 4.97
C ILE A 52 16.68 -7.30 6.29
N ASN A 53 15.83 -8.23 6.74
CA ASN A 53 16.13 -9.01 7.94
C ASN A 53 16.98 -10.24 7.56
N SER A 54 16.74 -10.82 6.39
CA SER A 54 17.56 -11.88 5.79
C SER A 54 17.34 -11.95 4.28
N SER A 55 18.08 -12.81 3.58
CA SER A 55 17.80 -13.12 2.16
C SER A 55 16.37 -13.62 1.94
N ALA A 56 15.78 -14.28 2.94
CA ALA A 56 14.43 -14.84 2.91
C ALA A 56 13.35 -13.88 3.42
N GLN A 57 13.70 -12.68 3.92
CA GLN A 57 12.77 -11.74 4.56
C GLN A 57 13.12 -10.28 4.26
N GLN A 58 12.29 -9.63 3.43
CA GLN A 58 12.48 -8.26 3.00
C GLN A 58 11.15 -7.49 3.03
N PHE A 59 11.26 -6.20 3.35
CA PHE A 59 10.18 -5.22 3.27
C PHE A 59 10.70 -4.04 2.45
N THR A 60 9.85 -3.54 1.55
CA THR A 60 10.08 -2.29 0.83
C THR A 60 8.85 -1.42 0.89
N PHE A 61 9.05 -0.12 1.06
CA PHE A 61 8.03 0.89 0.94
C PHE A 61 8.52 1.97 -0.02
N HIS A 62 7.68 2.36 -0.97
CA HIS A 62 8.02 3.35 -1.98
C HIS A 62 6.87 4.34 -2.21
N ALA A 63 7.10 5.61 -1.89
CA ALA A 63 6.20 6.70 -2.22
C ALA A 63 6.61 7.35 -3.56
N SER A 64 5.66 7.55 -4.46
CA SER A 64 5.90 7.92 -5.85
C SER A 64 5.00 9.07 -6.31
N LEU A 65 5.56 9.98 -7.11
CA LEU A 65 4.82 11.03 -7.82
C LEU A 65 4.02 10.50 -9.02
N ASN A 66 4.35 9.29 -9.48
CA ASN A 66 3.67 8.62 -10.57
C ASN A 66 2.54 7.75 -10.00
N PRO A 67 1.40 7.61 -10.70
CA PRO A 67 0.39 6.66 -10.32
C PRO A 67 0.86 5.23 -10.60
N PRO A 68 0.15 4.21 -10.07
CA PRO A 68 0.48 2.83 -10.33
C PRO A 68 0.35 2.45 -11.82
N GLY A 69 1.00 1.34 -12.16
CA GLY A 69 0.98 0.77 -13.51
C GLY A 69 1.99 1.43 -14.45
N GLN A 70 1.63 1.52 -15.73
CA GLN A 70 2.50 2.07 -16.76
C GLN A 70 2.69 3.59 -16.56
N LEU A 71 3.90 4.08 -16.84
CA LEU A 71 4.22 5.50 -16.78
C LEU A 71 3.41 6.24 -17.86
N ALA A 72 2.46 7.07 -17.44
CA ALA A 72 1.80 8.01 -18.35
C ALA A 72 2.52 9.37 -18.31
N ARG A 73 2.42 10.14 -19.40
CA ARG A 73 2.92 11.53 -19.43
C ARG A 73 1.96 12.39 -18.62
N PHE A 74 2.37 12.83 -17.43
CA PHE A 74 1.54 13.72 -16.60
C PHE A 74 1.77 15.19 -16.92
N ALA A 75 0.72 15.98 -16.73
CA ALA A 75 0.77 17.42 -16.85
C ALA A 75 1.79 18.00 -15.86
N PRO A 76 2.73 18.86 -16.31
CA PRO A 76 3.65 19.53 -15.41
C PRO A 76 2.85 20.42 -14.45
N GLY A 77 3.05 20.26 -13.13
CA GLY A 77 2.51 21.24 -12.18
C GLY A 77 2.25 20.78 -10.75
N ARG A 78 2.08 19.48 -10.47
CA ARG A 78 1.80 19.00 -9.10
C ARG A 78 2.79 17.92 -8.66
N ARG A 79 3.70 18.29 -7.74
CA ARG A 79 4.64 17.39 -7.06
C ARG A 79 3.98 16.73 -5.85
N ILE A 80 2.87 16.04 -6.10
CA ILE A 80 2.14 15.28 -5.07
C ILE A 80 2.40 13.78 -5.22
N ILE A 81 2.49 13.07 -4.10
CA ILE A 81 2.56 11.61 -4.10
C ILE A 81 1.22 11.07 -4.62
N ARG A 82 1.28 10.28 -5.70
CA ARG A 82 0.11 9.66 -6.32
C ARG A 82 -0.08 8.21 -5.90
N SER A 83 1.00 7.54 -5.55
CA SER A 83 0.94 6.15 -5.12
C SER A 83 2.00 5.82 -4.09
N GLU A 84 1.67 4.87 -3.23
CA GLU A 84 2.57 4.28 -2.27
C GLU A 84 2.50 2.78 -2.34
N THR A 85 3.66 2.15 -2.52
CA THR A 85 3.76 0.72 -2.71
C THR A 85 4.53 0.10 -1.56
N LEU A 86 3.84 -0.80 -0.86
CA LEU A 86 4.40 -1.77 0.06
C LEU A 86 4.69 -3.07 -0.70
N SER A 87 5.88 -3.64 -0.51
CA SER A 87 6.17 -5.02 -0.93
C SER A 87 6.76 -5.82 0.23
N LEU A 88 6.27 -7.05 0.38
CA LEU A 88 6.74 -8.02 1.34
C LEU A 88 7.31 -9.22 0.59
N PHE A 89 8.46 -9.70 1.04
CA PHE A 89 9.01 -10.99 0.67
C PHE A 89 9.33 -11.75 1.95
N ASP A 90 8.69 -12.90 2.16
CA ASP A 90 8.93 -13.73 3.36
C ASP A 90 8.75 -15.22 3.04
N MET A 91 9.86 -15.92 2.79
CA MET A 91 9.82 -17.36 2.52
C MET A 91 9.54 -18.20 3.78
N ARG A 92 9.89 -17.66 4.95
CA ARG A 92 9.75 -18.35 6.24
C ARG A 92 8.28 -18.44 6.62
N ASN A 93 7.62 -17.29 6.74
CA ASN A 93 6.23 -17.20 7.20
C ASN A 93 5.21 -17.17 6.04
N GLY A 94 5.65 -16.85 4.82
CA GLY A 94 4.75 -16.53 3.72
C GLY A 94 4.17 -15.12 3.82
N VAL A 95 3.54 -14.70 2.74
CA VAL A 95 2.81 -13.43 2.61
C VAL A 95 1.34 -13.75 2.34
N THR A 96 0.48 -13.36 3.27
CA THR A 96 -0.98 -13.55 3.16
C THR A 96 -1.67 -12.21 3.03
N LEU A 97 -2.93 -12.22 2.56
CA LEU A 97 -3.78 -11.04 2.55
C LEU A 97 -3.91 -10.42 3.95
N ALA A 98 -4.11 -11.25 4.98
CA ALA A 98 -4.21 -10.80 6.36
C ALA A 98 -2.95 -10.05 6.83
N ARG A 99 -1.76 -10.47 6.38
CA ARG A 99 -0.50 -9.81 6.69
C ARG A 99 -0.33 -8.48 5.96
N LEU A 100 -0.75 -8.41 4.69
CA LEU A 100 -0.76 -7.16 3.94
C LEU A 100 -1.73 -6.16 4.58
N ARG A 101 -2.91 -6.61 5.00
CA ARG A 101 -3.87 -5.82 5.78
C ARG A 101 -3.27 -5.28 7.08
N GLU A 102 -2.59 -6.13 7.86
CA GLU A 102 -1.95 -5.67 9.09
C GLU A 102 -0.87 -4.62 8.81
N SER A 103 -0.17 -4.76 7.69
CA SER A 103 0.81 -3.75 7.25
C SER A 103 0.14 -2.41 6.93
N VAL A 104 -1.05 -2.40 6.30
CA VAL A 104 -1.84 -1.17 6.09
C VAL A 104 -2.11 -0.48 7.42
N ARG A 105 -2.62 -1.24 8.40
CA ARG A 105 -2.94 -0.71 9.72
C ARG A 105 -1.70 -0.13 10.43
N SER A 106 -0.57 -0.83 10.36
CA SER A 106 0.69 -0.40 10.99
C SER A 106 1.28 0.85 10.33
N ILE A 107 1.12 1.00 9.02
CA ILE A 107 1.68 2.13 8.26
C ILE A 107 0.74 3.34 8.33
N TYR A 108 -0.53 3.15 8.06
CA TYR A 108 -1.48 4.25 7.81
C TYR A 108 -2.45 4.52 8.96
N GLY A 109 -2.50 3.64 9.96
CA GLY A 109 -3.45 3.73 11.06
C GLY A 109 -4.83 3.20 10.71
N PHE A 110 -5.78 3.47 11.61
CA PHE A 110 -7.11 2.86 11.60
C PHE A 110 -7.99 3.31 10.43
N GLU A 111 -7.95 4.59 10.07
CA GLU A 111 -8.85 5.15 9.05
C GLU A 111 -8.63 4.52 7.68
N ILE A 112 -7.39 4.45 7.22
CA ILE A 112 -7.06 3.84 5.92
C ILE A 112 -7.19 2.33 5.96
N ALA A 113 -6.88 1.68 7.09
CA ALA A 113 -7.16 0.27 7.23
C ALA A 113 -8.66 -0.02 7.07
N ARG A 114 -9.53 0.82 7.63
CA ARG A 114 -10.97 0.70 7.46
C ARG A 114 -11.41 0.96 6.02
N ASP A 115 -10.90 2.01 5.39
CA ASP A 115 -11.18 2.32 3.97
C ASP A 115 -10.79 1.14 3.05
N PHE A 116 -9.61 0.54 3.27
CA PHE A 116 -9.17 -0.67 2.59
C PHE A 116 -10.11 -1.87 2.79
N GLU A 117 -10.52 -2.14 4.03
CA GLU A 117 -11.40 -3.27 4.34
C GLU A 117 -12.79 -3.12 3.72
N GLN A 118 -13.28 -1.87 3.64
CA GLN A 118 -14.60 -1.54 3.07
C GLN A 118 -14.54 -1.34 1.55
N ALA A 119 -13.34 -1.28 0.97
CA ALA A 119 -13.16 -1.05 -0.45
C ALA A 119 -13.77 -2.16 -1.31
N LYS A 120 -14.55 -1.76 -2.30
CA LYS A 120 -15.20 -2.67 -3.25
C LYS A 120 -14.19 -3.20 -4.26
N ILE A 121 -14.13 -4.51 -4.45
CA ILE A 121 -13.36 -5.12 -5.55
C ILE A 121 -14.00 -4.69 -6.87
N VAL A 122 -13.26 -3.95 -7.69
CA VAL A 122 -13.68 -3.52 -9.03
C VAL A 122 -13.04 -4.36 -10.14
N LYS A 123 -11.96 -5.08 -9.83
CA LYS A 123 -11.34 -6.08 -10.72
C LYS A 123 -10.53 -7.09 -9.93
N SER A 124 -10.52 -8.34 -10.38
CA SER A 124 -9.63 -9.39 -9.90
C SER A 124 -9.01 -10.13 -11.08
N TYR A 125 -7.84 -10.73 -10.87
CA TYR A 125 -7.17 -11.56 -11.87
C TYR A 125 -6.31 -12.66 -11.19
N PRO A 126 -6.04 -13.78 -11.89
CA PRO A 126 -6.54 -14.12 -13.23
C PRO A 126 -8.06 -14.37 -13.22
N THR A 127 -8.71 -14.12 -14.35
CA THR A 127 -10.13 -14.45 -14.53
C THR A 127 -10.33 -15.95 -14.66
N ASP A 128 -11.54 -16.47 -14.38
CA ASP A 128 -11.84 -17.91 -14.49
C ASP A 128 -11.51 -18.48 -15.89
N SER A 129 -11.77 -17.70 -16.95
CA SER A 129 -11.40 -18.08 -18.32
C SER A 129 -9.88 -18.20 -18.51
N ARG A 130 -9.09 -17.32 -17.89
CA ARG A 130 -7.61 -17.42 -17.90
C ARG A 130 -7.10 -18.61 -17.10
N ILE A 131 -7.76 -18.95 -16.00
CA ILE A 131 -7.43 -20.18 -15.25
C ILE A 131 -7.71 -21.42 -16.10
N GLN A 132 -8.85 -21.47 -16.79
CA GLN A 132 -9.20 -22.59 -17.68
C GLN A 132 -8.21 -22.72 -18.84
N GLU A 133 -7.82 -21.60 -19.48
CA GLU A 133 -6.77 -21.60 -20.50
C GLU A 133 -5.42 -22.08 -19.96
N ALA A 134 -5.06 -21.68 -18.74
CA ALA A 134 -3.81 -22.07 -18.10
C ALA A 134 -3.74 -23.59 -17.87
N VAL A 135 -4.85 -24.18 -17.43
CA VAL A 135 -4.98 -25.64 -17.28
C VAL A 135 -4.84 -26.34 -18.63
N GLN A 136 -5.53 -25.84 -19.67
CA GLN A 136 -5.45 -26.42 -21.02
C GLN A 136 -4.04 -26.34 -21.62
N LYS A 137 -3.33 -25.23 -21.37
CA LYS A 137 -1.96 -24.97 -21.87
C LYS A 137 -0.87 -25.50 -20.93
N GLN A 138 -1.23 -26.19 -19.85
CA GLN A 138 -0.31 -26.68 -18.81
C GLN A 138 0.66 -25.61 -18.30
N ASN A 139 0.18 -24.38 -18.15
CA ASN A 139 0.98 -23.25 -17.70
C ASN A 139 0.54 -22.80 -16.29
N PRO A 140 1.04 -23.45 -15.22
CA PRO A 140 0.64 -23.15 -13.84
C PRO A 140 1.02 -21.74 -13.39
N GLN A 141 1.95 -21.07 -14.09
CA GLN A 141 2.39 -19.72 -13.75
C GLN A 141 1.28 -18.67 -13.88
N ILE A 142 0.24 -18.92 -14.69
CA ILE A 142 -0.89 -17.99 -14.84
C ILE A 142 -1.73 -17.94 -13.55
N ALA A 143 -1.83 -19.03 -12.80
CA ALA A 143 -2.50 -19.06 -11.50
C ALA A 143 -1.60 -18.55 -10.36
N ALA A 144 -0.30 -18.39 -10.62
CA ALA A 144 0.67 -18.02 -9.61
C ALA A 144 0.56 -16.57 -9.16
N LEU A 145 0.05 -15.64 -9.98
CA LEU A 145 -0.12 -14.24 -9.58
C LEU A 145 -1.60 -13.91 -9.42
N GLN A 146 -2.02 -13.67 -8.19
CA GLN A 146 -3.39 -13.24 -7.87
C GLN A 146 -3.38 -11.76 -7.54
N GLY A 147 -4.27 -10.99 -8.16
CA GLY A 147 -4.37 -9.57 -7.89
C GLY A 147 -5.80 -9.08 -7.81
N GLU A 148 -5.97 -8.02 -7.02
CA GLU A 148 -7.24 -7.34 -6.81
C GLU A 148 -7.06 -5.84 -6.89
N LEU A 149 -7.94 -5.21 -7.65
CA LEU A 149 -8.10 -3.77 -7.70
C LEU A 149 -9.37 -3.42 -6.92
N ARG A 150 -9.23 -2.55 -5.92
CA ARG A 150 -10.30 -2.16 -5.01
C ARG A 150 -10.47 -0.65 -5.00
N GLN A 151 -11.71 -0.21 -4.84
CA GLN A 151 -12.11 1.18 -4.73
C GLN A 151 -12.66 1.44 -3.32
N GLY A 152 -11.94 2.23 -2.53
CA GLY A 152 -12.42 2.77 -1.25
C GLY A 152 -13.20 4.06 -1.43
N GLU A 153 -13.53 4.69 -0.30
CA GLU A 153 -14.12 6.03 -0.25
C GLU A 153 -13.06 7.12 -0.41
N GLN A 154 -11.86 6.91 0.14
CA GLN A 154 -10.76 7.90 0.10
C GLN A 154 -9.69 7.55 -0.93
N PHE A 155 -9.32 6.26 -1.01
CA PHE A 155 -8.24 5.80 -1.88
C PHE A 155 -8.64 4.57 -2.68
N ALA A 156 -7.86 4.29 -3.71
CA ALA A 156 -7.89 3.01 -4.40
C ALA A 156 -6.72 2.14 -3.93
N TYR A 157 -6.92 0.83 -4.03
CA TYR A 157 -5.97 -0.17 -3.55
C TYR A 157 -5.73 -1.20 -4.63
N TRP A 158 -4.45 -1.52 -4.85
CA TRP A 158 -4.04 -2.57 -5.77
C TRP A 158 -3.17 -3.58 -5.04
N LEU A 159 -3.69 -4.79 -4.91
CA LEU A 159 -3.06 -5.91 -4.25
C LEU A 159 -2.55 -6.90 -5.29
N GLU A 160 -1.35 -7.42 -5.10
CA GLU A 160 -0.84 -8.57 -5.83
C GLU A 160 -0.18 -9.56 -4.85
N ILE A 161 -0.45 -10.85 -5.01
CA ILE A 161 0.15 -11.93 -4.22
C ILE A 161 0.63 -13.00 -5.19
N ALA A 162 1.92 -13.33 -5.13
CA ALA A 162 2.49 -14.40 -5.93
C ALA A 162 2.51 -15.70 -5.13
N GLN A 163 1.63 -16.62 -5.47
CA GLN A 163 1.61 -18.00 -5.02
C GLN A 163 2.72 -18.82 -5.70
N THR A 164 3.26 -19.78 -4.97
CA THR A 164 4.13 -20.82 -5.53
C THR A 164 3.32 -22.05 -5.92
N ASP A 165 3.94 -22.96 -6.65
CA ASP A 165 3.38 -24.24 -7.09
C ASP A 165 2.84 -25.11 -5.94
N VAL A 166 3.29 -24.85 -4.71
CA VAL A 166 2.88 -25.53 -3.47
C VAL A 166 1.78 -24.78 -2.71
N GLY A 167 1.21 -23.72 -3.30
CA GLY A 167 0.14 -22.89 -2.73
C GLY A 167 0.59 -21.87 -1.67
N LYS A 168 1.89 -21.80 -1.35
CA LYS A 168 2.42 -20.83 -0.39
C LYS A 168 2.88 -19.57 -1.12
N ALA A 169 2.34 -18.41 -0.77
CA ALA A 169 2.81 -17.14 -1.33
C ALA A 169 4.02 -16.62 -0.57
N TYR A 170 5.11 -16.31 -1.29
CA TYR A 170 6.32 -15.74 -0.69
C TYR A 170 6.47 -14.26 -0.91
N SER A 171 5.80 -13.70 -1.91
CA SER A 171 5.78 -12.27 -2.15
C SER A 171 4.34 -11.75 -2.24
N GLY A 172 4.19 -10.51 -1.79
CA GLY A 172 2.98 -9.75 -1.99
C GLY A 172 3.28 -8.27 -2.02
N GLN A 173 2.40 -7.55 -2.70
CA GLN A 173 2.49 -6.13 -2.91
C GLN A 173 1.12 -5.52 -2.65
N LEU A 174 1.12 -4.36 -2.02
CA LEU A 174 -0.06 -3.51 -1.88
C LEU A 174 0.32 -2.10 -2.30
N THR A 175 -0.47 -1.51 -3.18
CA THR A 175 -0.34 -0.11 -3.56
C THR A 175 -1.58 0.65 -3.13
N VAL A 176 -1.39 1.72 -2.34
CA VAL A 176 -2.42 2.71 -2.02
C VAL A 176 -2.23 3.88 -2.97
N PHE A 177 -3.28 4.35 -3.64
CA PHE A 177 -3.15 5.40 -4.65
C PHE A 177 -4.42 6.26 -4.77
N LEU A 178 -4.30 7.40 -5.44
CA LEU A 178 -5.40 8.34 -5.62
C LEU A 178 -6.54 7.74 -6.45
N LEU A 179 -7.80 8.00 -6.05
CA LEU A 179 -8.98 7.52 -6.77
C LEU A 179 -9.02 7.95 -8.24
N ASP A 180 -8.52 9.14 -8.56
CA ASP A 180 -8.43 9.67 -9.93
C ASP A 180 -7.63 8.75 -10.88
N ASP A 181 -6.72 7.94 -10.35
CA ASP A 181 -5.89 7.02 -11.13
C ASP A 181 -6.51 5.62 -11.28
N LEU A 182 -7.67 5.36 -10.65
CA LEU A 182 -8.31 4.04 -10.63
C LEU A 182 -8.67 3.56 -12.04
N GLU A 183 -9.35 4.40 -12.81
CA GLU A 183 -9.84 4.03 -14.14
C GLU A 183 -8.71 3.78 -15.14
N LYS A 184 -7.61 4.55 -15.02
CA LYS A 184 -6.37 4.30 -15.76
C LYS A 184 -5.86 2.88 -15.45
N LEU A 185 -5.63 2.57 -14.18
CA LEU A 185 -5.08 1.28 -13.80
C LEU A 185 -6.03 0.12 -14.15
N ARG A 186 -7.34 0.29 -13.93
CA ARG A 186 -8.37 -0.69 -14.28
C ARG A 186 -8.31 -1.07 -15.77
N SER A 187 -8.10 -0.08 -16.63
CA SER A 187 -7.96 -0.27 -18.07
C SER A 187 -6.66 -0.97 -18.45
N GLU A 188 -5.53 -0.61 -17.82
CA GLU A 188 -4.24 -1.27 -18.05
C GLU A 188 -4.26 -2.74 -17.63
N LEU A 189 -4.99 -3.07 -16.57
CA LEU A 189 -5.15 -4.43 -16.08
C LEU A 189 -6.19 -5.23 -16.88
N ALA A 190 -6.91 -4.64 -17.86
CA ALA A 190 -8.05 -5.28 -18.52
C ALA A 190 -7.74 -6.69 -19.05
N ASN A 191 -6.52 -6.89 -19.58
CA ASN A 191 -6.05 -8.13 -20.19
C ASN A 191 -5.26 -9.05 -19.25
N ARG A 192 -5.24 -8.76 -17.93
CA ARG A 192 -4.63 -9.61 -16.90
C ARG A 192 -5.59 -10.73 -16.48
#